data_AF-A0A6V7KEB5-F1
#
_entry.id   AF-A0A6V7KEB5-F1
#
_cell.length_a   1.000
_cell.length_b   1.000
_cell.length_c   1.000
_cell.angle_alpha   90.00
_cell.angle_beta   90.00
_cell.angle_gamma   90.00
#
_symmetry.space_group_name_H-M   'P 1'
#
loop_
_entity.id
_entity.type
_entity.pdbx_description
1 polymer ?
#
loop_
_entity_poly.entity_id
_entity_poly.type
_entity_poly.pdbx_seq_one_letter_code
_entity_poly.pdbx_strand_id
1 'polypeptide(L)'
;HDPEQCTPGGEDGNFIMFARATSGDKRNNNRFSTCSLNAINPVLNTKARSPKGCFTEPQASLCGNGVVEEGEECDCGWEEDCRDTCCFPQRRYPPPEEKPCTLTPGSTCSPSQGPCCTNECNLRFGDKCREDNGCRDAAFCDGRAPQCPPSVNKPNKTICNDEFVCFMG
;
A
#
# COMPACT_ATOMS: atom_id res chain seq x y z
N HIS A 1 4.04 24.11 -6.45
CA HIS A 1 3.71 24.33 -5.02
C HIS A 1 2.52 25.26 -4.91
N ASP A 2 1.72 25.11 -3.86
CA ASP A 2 0.59 25.99 -3.58
C ASP A 2 1.05 27.42 -3.25
N PRO A 3 0.44 28.45 -3.87
CA PRO A 3 0.70 29.85 -3.54
C PRO A 3 -0.03 30.28 -2.26
N GLU A 4 0.28 31.46 -1.73
CA GLU A 4 -0.16 31.95 -0.41
C GLU A 4 -1.68 31.84 -0.16
N GLN A 5 -2.50 32.15 -1.17
CA GLN A 5 -3.96 32.06 -1.09
C GLN A 5 -4.49 30.61 -0.95
N CYS A 6 -3.66 29.61 -1.22
CA CYS A 6 -3.95 28.18 -1.09
C CYS A 6 -3.12 27.52 0.02
N THR A 7 -2.55 28.31 0.94
CA THR A 7 -1.83 27.82 2.12
C THR A 7 -2.51 28.31 3.40
N PRO A 8 -3.69 27.76 3.75
CA PRO A 8 -4.50 28.28 4.85
C PRO A 8 -3.88 28.07 6.24
N GLY A 9 -2.98 27.11 6.40
CA GLY A 9 -2.37 26.78 7.68
C GLY A 9 -3.40 26.44 8.76
N GLY A 10 -3.11 26.84 10.00
CA GLY A 10 -4.02 26.74 11.13
C GLY A 10 -4.37 25.30 11.56
N GLU A 11 -5.58 25.14 12.09
CA GLU A 11 -6.10 23.87 12.61
C GLU A 11 -6.18 22.80 11.52
N ASP A 12 -6.73 23.15 10.35
CA ASP A 12 -6.89 22.22 9.22
C ASP A 12 -5.58 21.96 8.45
N GLY A 13 -4.54 22.78 8.66
CA GLY A 13 -3.24 22.64 8.05
C GLY A 13 -3.19 22.99 6.56
N ASN A 14 -2.02 22.81 5.95
CA ASN A 14 -1.81 23.05 4.53
C ASN A 14 -2.12 21.83 3.66
N PHE A 15 -2.27 22.03 2.36
CA PHE A 15 -2.56 20.96 1.38
C PHE A 15 -1.28 20.20 0.95
N ILE A 16 -1.46 19.08 0.23
CA ILE A 16 -0.36 18.21 -0.24
C ILE A 16 0.76 18.97 -0.97
N MET A 17 0.41 20.02 -1.72
CA MET A 17 1.37 20.77 -2.54
C MET A 17 2.00 21.97 -1.81
N PHE A 18 1.88 22.04 -0.49
CA PHE A 18 2.56 23.04 0.33
C PHE A 18 4.09 22.94 0.19
N ALA A 19 4.76 24.09 0.13
CA ALA A 19 6.21 24.14 -0.17
C ALA A 19 7.12 23.76 1.01
N ARG A 20 6.57 23.49 2.20
CA ARG A 20 7.33 23.18 3.43
C ARG A 20 6.79 21.91 4.06
N ALA A 21 7.54 21.38 5.02
CA ALA A 21 7.15 20.18 5.76
C ALA A 21 5.76 20.34 6.41
N THR A 22 4.95 19.29 6.31
CA THR A 22 3.66 19.12 6.98
C THR A 22 3.75 17.95 7.94
N SER A 23 3.03 18.03 9.06
CA SER A 23 2.98 16.99 10.07
C SER A 23 2.17 15.76 9.62
N GLY A 24 1.30 15.91 8.62
CA GLY A 24 0.52 14.81 8.02
C GLY A 24 -0.75 14.43 8.79
N ASP A 25 -0.94 14.99 9.99
CA ASP A 25 -2.04 14.73 10.91
C ASP A 25 -3.25 15.65 10.68
N LYS A 26 -3.09 16.73 9.92
CA LYS A 26 -4.15 17.72 9.70
C LYS A 26 -5.02 17.38 8.49
N ARG A 27 -6.28 17.82 8.55
CA ARG A 27 -7.33 17.51 7.57
C ARG A 27 -6.96 17.82 6.12
N ASN A 28 -6.20 18.89 5.85
CA ASN A 28 -5.83 19.24 4.48
C ASN A 28 -4.59 18.50 3.97
N ASN A 29 -3.81 17.84 4.85
CA ASN A 29 -2.56 17.18 4.47
C ASN A 29 -2.77 15.97 3.54
N ASN A 30 -4.01 15.48 3.39
CA ASN A 30 -4.39 14.42 2.45
C ASN A 30 -5.25 14.91 1.27
N ARG A 31 -5.29 16.22 1.00
CA ARG A 31 -6.08 16.81 -0.09
C ARG A 31 -5.24 17.75 -0.94
N PHE A 32 -5.64 17.90 -2.20
CA PHE A 32 -5.16 18.97 -3.05
C PHE A 32 -5.96 20.26 -2.81
N SER A 33 -5.27 21.41 -2.87
CA SER A 33 -5.92 22.72 -2.84
C SER A 33 -6.68 23.00 -4.15
N THR A 34 -7.52 24.03 -4.17
CA THR A 34 -8.16 24.50 -5.41
C THR A 34 -7.14 24.98 -6.44
N CYS A 35 -6.05 25.63 -6.02
CA CYS A 35 -4.95 26.04 -6.90
C CYS A 35 -4.29 24.84 -7.57
N SER A 36 -4.01 23.79 -6.79
CA SER A 36 -3.43 22.55 -7.28
C SER A 36 -4.35 21.86 -8.28
N LEU A 37 -5.64 21.72 -7.97
CA LEU A 37 -6.62 21.11 -8.88
C LEU A 37 -6.75 21.87 -10.20
N ASN A 38 -6.75 23.20 -10.15
CA ASN A 38 -6.80 24.06 -11.33
C ASN A 38 -5.55 23.90 -12.21
N ALA A 39 -4.38 23.65 -11.61
CA ALA A 39 -3.14 23.42 -12.34
C ALA A 39 -3.05 21.98 -12.91
N ILE A 40 -3.57 20.98 -12.20
CA ILE A 40 -3.55 19.56 -12.62
C ILE A 40 -4.48 19.32 -13.80
N ASN A 41 -5.70 19.87 -13.78
CA ASN A 41 -6.72 19.59 -14.78
C ASN A 41 -6.29 19.84 -16.25
N PRO A 42 -5.67 20.97 -16.64
CA PRO A 42 -5.24 21.18 -18.03
C PRO A 42 -4.12 20.22 -18.46
N VAL A 43 -3.25 19.81 -17.52
CA VAL A 43 -2.20 18.82 -17.79
C VAL A 43 -2.85 17.46 -18.08
N LEU A 44 -3.81 17.03 -17.25
CA LEU A 44 -4.55 15.78 -17.51
C LEU A 44 -5.30 15.83 -18.85
N ASN A 45 -5.95 16.93 -19.18
CA ASN A 45 -6.66 17.06 -20.46
C ASN A 45 -5.73 16.93 -21.67
N THR A 46 -4.47 17.39 -21.54
CA THR A 46 -3.50 17.38 -22.65
C THR A 46 -2.68 16.10 -22.70
N LYS A 47 -2.27 15.57 -21.55
CA LYS A 47 -1.26 14.51 -21.42
C LYS A 47 -1.84 13.15 -21.01
N ALA A 48 -3.06 13.11 -20.49
CA ALA A 48 -3.72 11.87 -20.08
C ALA A 48 -4.95 11.57 -20.96
N ARG A 49 -5.90 12.50 -21.03
CA ARG A 49 -7.22 12.32 -21.68
C ARG A 49 -7.23 12.61 -23.18
N SER A 50 -6.15 13.17 -23.72
CA SER A 50 -6.06 13.44 -25.17
C SER A 50 -5.75 12.15 -25.95
N PRO A 51 -5.98 12.10 -27.27
CA PRO A 51 -5.57 10.97 -28.10
C PRO A 51 -4.06 10.70 -28.12
N LYS A 52 -3.25 11.63 -27.61
CA LYS A 52 -1.79 11.49 -27.46
C LYS A 52 -1.39 11.18 -26.01
N GLY A 53 -2.36 11.01 -25.11
CA GLY A 53 -2.11 10.68 -23.72
C GLY A 53 -1.69 9.22 -23.55
N CYS A 54 -1.04 8.93 -22.41
CA CYS A 54 -0.56 7.59 -22.08
C CYS A 54 -1.37 6.90 -20.98
N PHE A 55 -2.50 7.48 -20.55
CA PHE A 55 -3.37 6.84 -19.58
C PHE A 55 -4.17 5.75 -20.29
N THR A 56 -4.16 4.56 -19.72
CA THR A 56 -4.98 3.44 -20.14
C THR A 56 -6.23 3.38 -19.28
N GLU A 57 -7.25 2.64 -19.74
CA GLU A 57 -8.38 2.29 -18.87
C GLU A 57 -7.85 1.64 -17.59
N PRO A 58 -8.44 1.93 -16.41
CA PRO A 58 -8.04 1.31 -15.16
C PRO A 58 -8.20 -0.20 -15.31
N GLN A 59 -7.09 -0.94 -15.21
CA GLN A 59 -7.16 -2.38 -15.05
C GLN A 59 -7.50 -2.65 -13.58
N ALA A 60 -8.48 -3.52 -13.33
CA ALA A 60 -8.91 -3.86 -11.97
C ALA A 60 -7.82 -4.61 -11.19
N SER A 61 -6.94 -5.31 -11.91
CA SER A 61 -5.77 -6.01 -11.40
C SER A 61 -4.71 -6.13 -12.50
N LEU A 62 -3.44 -6.09 -12.11
CA LEU A 62 -2.27 -6.22 -12.98
C LEU A 62 -1.28 -7.23 -12.41
N CYS A 63 -1.46 -8.48 -12.80
CA CYS A 63 -0.55 -9.56 -12.46
C CYS A 63 0.89 -9.30 -12.93
N GLY A 64 1.83 -9.37 -11.99
CA GLY A 64 3.26 -9.16 -12.20
C GLY A 64 3.77 -7.83 -11.66
N ASN A 65 2.95 -7.06 -10.95
CA ASN A 65 3.36 -5.79 -10.31
C ASN A 65 3.80 -5.98 -8.84
N GLY A 66 3.65 -7.19 -8.29
CA GLY A 66 4.03 -7.54 -6.92
C GLY A 66 3.01 -7.13 -5.85
N VAL A 67 1.80 -6.76 -6.24
CA VAL A 67 0.71 -6.35 -5.36
C VAL A 67 -0.49 -7.24 -5.64
N VAL A 68 -0.93 -7.98 -4.63
CA VAL A 68 -2.12 -8.83 -4.77
C VAL A 68 -3.36 -7.96 -4.91
N GLU A 69 -3.97 -7.98 -6.09
CA GLU A 69 -5.16 -7.21 -6.45
C GLU A 69 -6.42 -8.09 -6.58
N GLU A 70 -7.57 -7.50 -6.88
CA GLU A 70 -8.83 -8.25 -6.99
C GLU A 70 -8.77 -9.28 -8.12
N GLY A 71 -9.03 -10.55 -7.78
CA GLY A 71 -9.00 -11.68 -8.71
C GLY A 71 -7.66 -12.44 -8.77
N GLU A 72 -6.66 -12.00 -8.01
CA GLU A 72 -5.38 -12.67 -7.84
C GLU A 72 -5.31 -13.37 -6.48
N GLU A 73 -4.61 -14.51 -6.41
CA GLU A 73 -4.35 -15.17 -5.13
C GLU A 73 -2.98 -14.75 -4.57
N CYS A 74 -2.03 -14.44 -5.44
CA CYS A 74 -0.67 -14.04 -5.12
C CYS A 74 -0.07 -13.24 -6.28
N ASP A 75 0.97 -12.45 -6.04
CA ASP A 75 1.74 -11.81 -7.11
C ASP A 75 3.22 -11.70 -6.72
N CYS A 76 4.04 -12.58 -7.27
CA CYS A 76 5.49 -12.57 -7.06
C CYS A 76 6.27 -11.83 -8.15
N GLY A 77 5.58 -11.17 -9.10
CA GLY A 77 6.18 -10.51 -10.24
C GLY A 77 6.31 -11.40 -11.48
N TRP A 78 7.16 -10.95 -12.40
CA TRP A 78 7.50 -11.67 -13.63
C TRP A 78 8.44 -12.85 -13.35
N GLU A 79 8.48 -13.82 -14.26
CA GLU A 79 9.30 -15.04 -14.14
C GLU A 79 10.78 -14.77 -13.85
N GLU A 80 11.37 -13.70 -14.39
CA GLU A 80 12.75 -13.31 -14.10
C GLU A 80 12.99 -12.84 -12.65
N ASP A 81 11.98 -12.29 -11.99
CA ASP A 81 12.08 -11.67 -10.65
C ASP A 81 11.45 -12.53 -9.55
N CYS A 82 10.54 -13.42 -9.90
CA CYS A 82 9.80 -14.25 -8.97
C CYS A 82 10.68 -15.35 -8.37
N ARG A 83 10.99 -15.21 -7.07
CA ARG A 83 11.68 -16.23 -6.26
C ARG A 83 10.73 -17.05 -5.39
N ASP A 84 9.45 -16.72 -5.44
CA ASP A 84 8.41 -17.33 -4.63
C ASP A 84 7.94 -18.64 -5.27
N THR A 85 8.21 -19.76 -4.60
CA THR A 85 7.78 -21.09 -5.07
C THR A 85 6.29 -21.36 -4.82
N CYS A 86 5.62 -20.50 -4.07
CA CYS A 86 4.22 -20.62 -3.69
C CYS A 86 3.26 -20.01 -4.72
N CYS A 87 3.78 -19.24 -5.68
CA CYS A 87 3.00 -18.49 -6.65
C CYS A 87 3.46 -18.78 -8.08
N PHE A 88 2.52 -18.91 -9.01
CA PHE A 88 2.88 -18.94 -10.43
C PHE A 88 3.21 -17.53 -10.92
N PRO A 89 4.40 -17.30 -11.48
CA PRO A 89 4.81 -15.97 -11.91
C PRO A 89 4.05 -15.49 -13.14
N GLN A 90 4.09 -14.18 -13.36
CA GLN A 90 3.64 -13.61 -14.61
C GLN A 90 4.57 -14.02 -15.76
N ARG A 91 3.97 -14.55 -16.82
CA ARG A 91 4.68 -15.03 -18.03
C ARG A 91 4.02 -14.50 -19.28
N ARG A 92 4.82 -14.28 -20.33
CA ARG A 92 4.31 -13.92 -21.65
C ARG A 92 3.48 -15.04 -22.29
N TYR A 93 3.85 -16.29 -22.04
CA TYR A 93 3.19 -17.49 -22.56
C TYR A 93 3.03 -18.53 -21.44
N PRO A 94 2.06 -18.35 -20.53
CA PRO A 94 1.88 -19.27 -19.42
C PRO A 94 1.39 -20.65 -19.90
N PRO A 95 1.89 -21.76 -19.32
CA PRO A 95 1.29 -23.08 -19.51
C PRO A 95 -0.20 -23.09 -19.11
N PRO A 96 -1.06 -23.90 -19.76
CA PRO A 96 -2.50 -23.94 -19.46
C PRO A 96 -2.84 -24.27 -17.99
N GLU A 97 -1.98 -25.03 -17.31
CA GLU A 97 -2.19 -25.44 -15.91
C GLU A 97 -1.51 -24.51 -14.89
N GLU A 98 -0.71 -23.54 -15.35
CA GLU A 98 0.04 -22.60 -14.53
C GLU A 98 -0.48 -21.19 -14.79
N LYS A 99 -1.73 -20.95 -14.40
CA LYS A 99 -2.34 -19.62 -14.51
C LYS A 99 -1.48 -18.64 -13.68
N PRO A 100 -1.04 -17.50 -14.25
CA PRO A 100 -0.29 -16.51 -13.49
C PRO A 100 -1.08 -15.94 -12.31
N CYS A 101 -0.35 -15.51 -11.27
CA CYS A 101 -0.90 -14.89 -10.06
C CYS A 101 -1.93 -15.77 -9.32
N THR A 102 -1.76 -17.08 -9.42
CA THR A 102 -2.44 -18.07 -8.59
C THR A 102 -1.44 -18.89 -7.80
N LEU A 103 -1.88 -19.43 -6.66
CA LEU A 103 -1.04 -20.27 -5.83
C LEU A 103 -0.66 -21.56 -6.57
N THR A 104 0.55 -22.06 -6.28
CA THR A 104 0.98 -23.37 -6.75
C THR A 104 0.23 -24.49 -6.01
N PRO A 105 0.07 -25.69 -6.61
CA PRO A 105 -0.61 -26.80 -5.95
C PRO A 105 0.02 -27.16 -4.60
N GLY A 106 -0.82 -27.22 -3.54
CA GLY A 106 -0.39 -27.55 -2.19
C GLY A 106 0.08 -26.35 -1.34
N SER A 107 0.17 -25.16 -1.93
CA SER A 107 0.47 -23.93 -1.20
C SER A 107 -0.74 -23.43 -0.43
N THR A 108 -0.55 -23.12 0.86
CA THR A 108 -1.62 -22.51 1.69
C THR A 108 -1.63 -20.99 1.55
N CYS A 109 -0.46 -20.41 1.31
CA CYS A 109 -0.27 -18.97 1.10
C CYS A 109 0.98 -18.71 0.27
N SER A 110 1.20 -17.45 -0.09
CA SER A 110 2.42 -16.92 -0.69
C SER A 110 2.95 -15.73 0.13
N PRO A 111 4.28 -15.57 0.29
CA PRO A 111 4.90 -14.37 0.86
C PRO A 111 4.44 -13.04 0.24
N SER A 112 4.01 -13.03 -1.03
CA SER A 112 3.45 -11.83 -1.67
C SER A 112 2.14 -11.36 -1.04
N GLN A 113 1.39 -12.25 -0.39
CA GLN A 113 0.14 -11.92 0.28
C GLN A 113 0.35 -11.22 1.63
N GLY A 114 1.53 -11.39 2.24
CA GLY A 114 1.88 -10.73 3.50
C GLY A 114 2.97 -11.43 4.30
N PRO A 115 3.46 -10.77 5.37
CA PRO A 115 4.61 -11.22 6.15
C PRO A 115 4.33 -12.46 7.02
N CYS A 116 3.08 -12.89 7.15
CA CYS A 116 2.68 -14.08 7.92
C CYS A 116 2.64 -15.36 7.07
N CYS A 117 3.18 -15.34 5.85
CA CYS A 117 3.46 -16.55 5.09
C CYS A 117 4.95 -16.91 5.16
N THR A 118 5.27 -18.20 5.21
CA THR A 118 6.65 -18.69 5.08
C THR A 118 7.01 -18.91 3.61
N ASN A 119 8.31 -19.05 3.32
CA ASN A 119 8.76 -19.38 1.96
C ASN A 119 8.39 -20.82 1.56
N GLU A 120 8.07 -21.65 2.55
CA GLU A 120 7.53 -23.01 2.37
C GLU A 120 6.00 -23.01 2.22
N CYS A 121 5.39 -21.86 1.91
CA CYS A 121 3.98 -21.74 1.54
C CYS A 121 2.98 -22.08 2.67
N ASN A 122 3.40 -21.87 3.92
CA ASN A 122 2.61 -22.14 5.13
C ASN A 122 2.38 -20.89 5.97
N LEU A 123 1.28 -20.86 6.72
CA LEU A 123 0.97 -19.75 7.62
C LEU A 123 1.84 -19.79 8.87
N ARG A 124 2.38 -18.63 9.24
CA ARG A 124 3.10 -18.39 10.50
C ARG A 124 2.12 -18.26 11.67
N PHE A 125 2.52 -18.71 12.85
CA PHE A 125 1.76 -18.59 14.08
C PHE A 125 2.67 -18.17 15.22
N GLY A 126 2.35 -17.04 15.87
CA GLY A 126 3.14 -16.47 16.96
C GLY A 126 4.39 -15.70 16.51
N ASP A 127 4.76 -15.74 15.22
CA ASP A 127 5.82 -14.90 14.66
C ASP A 127 5.43 -13.42 14.71
N LYS A 128 6.37 -12.56 15.12
CA LYS A 128 6.18 -11.11 15.07
C LYS A 128 6.23 -10.62 13.63
N CYS A 129 5.16 -9.96 13.19
CA CYS A 129 5.01 -9.44 11.82
C CYS A 129 4.97 -7.91 11.73
N ARG A 130 4.77 -7.22 12.86
CA ARG A 130 4.89 -5.75 12.95
C ARG A 130 5.54 -5.37 14.27
N GLU A 131 6.49 -4.47 14.21
CA GLU A 131 7.15 -3.91 15.40
C GLU A 131 6.22 -2.96 16.17
N ASP A 132 6.52 -2.79 17.45
CA ASP A 132 5.97 -1.69 18.26
C ASP A 132 6.53 -0.36 17.73
N ASN A 133 5.65 0.63 17.53
CA ASN A 133 6.03 1.94 17.00
C ASN A 133 5.90 3.09 18.01
N GLY A 134 5.72 2.79 19.29
CA GLY A 134 5.50 3.76 20.35
C GLY A 134 4.03 4.12 20.60
N CYS A 135 3.14 3.94 19.61
CA CYS A 135 1.70 4.18 19.75
C CYS A 135 0.81 2.97 19.47
N ARG A 136 1.36 1.91 18.88
CA ARG A 136 0.71 0.64 18.63
C ARG A 136 1.63 -0.48 19.07
N ASP A 137 1.07 -1.47 19.73
CA ASP A 137 1.81 -2.64 20.16
C ASP A 137 2.30 -3.46 18.95
N ALA A 138 3.33 -4.28 19.18
CA ALA A 138 3.75 -5.27 18.20
C ALA A 138 2.59 -6.21 17.83
N ALA A 139 2.54 -6.63 16.57
CA ALA A 139 1.55 -7.60 16.09
C ALA A 139 2.22 -8.92 15.72
N PHE A 140 1.49 -10.01 15.94
CA PHE A 140 1.95 -11.37 15.75
C PHE A 140 0.99 -12.14 14.85
N CYS A 141 1.52 -13.01 14.02
CA CYS A 141 0.74 -13.85 13.12
C CYS A 141 -0.19 -14.77 13.91
N ASP A 142 -1.47 -14.84 13.53
CA ASP A 142 -2.50 -15.62 14.23
C ASP A 142 -2.72 -17.01 13.64
N GLY A 143 -1.93 -17.38 12.61
CA GLY A 143 -2.02 -18.66 11.90
C GLY A 143 -3.26 -18.81 11.01
N ARG A 144 -4.03 -17.74 10.78
CA ARG A 144 -5.28 -17.80 10.00
C ARG A 144 -5.16 -17.16 8.63
N ALA A 145 -4.30 -16.17 8.48
CA ALA A 145 -4.13 -15.41 7.25
C ALA A 145 -2.66 -14.99 7.03
N PRO A 146 -2.22 -14.81 5.77
CA PRO A 146 -0.87 -14.36 5.46
C PRO A 146 -0.65 -12.87 5.76
N GLN A 147 -1.73 -12.09 5.90
CA GLN A 147 -1.65 -10.70 6.32
C GLN A 147 -1.36 -10.59 7.82
N CYS A 148 -0.52 -9.63 8.20
CA CYS A 148 -0.29 -9.33 9.62
C CYS A 148 -1.54 -8.69 10.22
N PRO A 149 -2.09 -9.22 11.33
CA PRO A 149 -3.29 -8.64 11.95
C PRO A 149 -3.05 -7.18 12.38
N PRO A 150 -4.11 -6.37 12.54
CA PRO A 150 -3.98 -5.01 13.04
C PRO A 150 -3.30 -4.99 14.41
N SER A 151 -2.37 -4.06 14.60
CA SER A 151 -1.78 -3.82 15.92
C SER A 151 -2.81 -3.22 16.86
N VAL A 152 -2.70 -3.55 18.15
CA VAL A 152 -3.51 -2.93 19.19
C VAL A 152 -3.01 -1.51 19.42
N ASN A 153 -3.92 -0.54 19.40
CA ASN A 153 -3.58 0.84 19.73
C ASN A 153 -3.28 0.95 21.23
N LYS A 154 -2.18 1.62 21.57
CA LYS A 154 -1.88 1.98 22.96
C LYS A 154 -2.90 3.03 23.45
N PRO A 155 -3.09 3.18 24.78
CA PRO A 155 -4.02 4.15 25.32
C PRO A 155 -3.74 5.57 24.81
N ASN A 156 -4.82 6.32 24.55
CA ASN A 156 -4.69 7.74 24.22
C ASN A 156 -3.88 8.46 25.30
N LYS A 157 -3.08 9.43 24.89
CA LYS A 157 -2.15 10.19 25.74
C LYS A 157 -0.88 9.44 26.17
N THR A 158 -0.62 8.24 25.63
CA THR A 158 0.70 7.59 25.76
C THR A 158 1.75 8.49 25.11
N ILE A 159 2.86 8.76 25.80
CA ILE A 159 3.94 9.60 25.28
C ILE A 159 4.66 8.84 24.16
N CYS A 160 4.87 9.49 23.02
CA CYS A 160 5.62 8.97 21.88
C CYS A 160 6.57 10.04 21.32
N ASN A 161 7.67 9.61 20.70
CA ASN A 161 8.71 10.52 20.17
C ASN A 161 9.15 11.61 21.17
N ASP A 162 9.25 11.26 22.45
CA ASP A 162 9.65 12.08 23.60
C ASP A 162 8.77 13.30 23.93
N GLU A 163 8.12 13.93 22.94
CA GLU A 163 7.37 15.18 23.10
C GLU A 163 5.90 15.10 22.64
N PHE A 164 5.50 14.02 21.97
CA PHE A 164 4.16 13.85 21.43
C PHE A 164 3.34 12.85 22.24
N VAL A 165 2.05 12.78 21.93
CA VAL A 165 1.16 11.79 22.50
C VAL A 165 0.34 11.07 21.44
N CYS A 166 0.08 9.79 21.69
CA CYS A 166 -0.73 8.96 20.82
C CYS A 166 -2.23 9.32 20.93
N PHE A 167 -2.93 9.30 19.80
CA PHE A 167 -4.38 9.44 19.75
C PHE A 167 -4.94 8.49 18.67
N MET A 168 -5.69 7.47 19.11
CA MET A 168 -6.20 6.39 18.26
C MET A 168 -5.10 5.60 17.52
N GLY A 169 -3.99 5.34 18.21
CA GLY A 169 -2.83 4.61 17.70
C GLY A 169 -1.92 5.52 16.90
#